data_AF-A0A914SIU0-F1
#
_entry.id   AF-A0A914SIU0-F1
#
_cell.length_a   1.000
_cell.length_b   1.000
_cell.length_c   1.000
_cell.angle_alpha   90.00
_cell.angle_beta   90.00
_cell.angle_gamma   90.00
#
_symmetry.space_group_name_H-M   'P 1'
#
loop_
_entity.id
_entity.type
_entity.pdbx_description
1 polymer ?
#
loop_
_entity_poly.entity_id
_entity_poly.type
_entity_poly.pdbx_seq_one_letter_code
_entity_poly.pdbx_strand_id
1 'polypeptide(L)'
;MFIKGFRFTNLLLNEIKSIKSSAINPTTKTFPTNYISPTTFAIYIQENIKKTPLTKSEFSRLSKEWKLLSNEEKERFGTVQKMNQCPEQPQKLDEEHHKKQIQIILFEFFEKTDYPNCPLSIFDVYRRSIEPGAFSLDEIKEHFEELTDEEMKIYMDKFTQEMTEYHQAVKKWKQTHGHKFNVLKKKLHFNHHHH
;
A
#
# COMPACT_ATOMS: atom_id res chain seq x y z
N MET A 1 -5.69 2.38 27.24
CA MET A 1 -5.31 1.10 26.62
C MET A 1 -5.70 1.18 25.15
N PHE A 2 -4.76 1.53 24.26
CA PHE A 2 -5.06 1.80 22.85
C PHE A 2 -4.82 0.55 22.01
N ILE A 3 -5.89 -0.01 21.43
CA ILE A 3 -5.79 -1.07 20.42
C ILE A 3 -5.35 -0.41 19.11
N LYS A 4 -4.04 -0.35 18.89
CA LYS A 4 -3.42 0.05 17.60
C LYS A 4 -3.53 -1.09 16.59
N GLY A 5 -4.12 -0.82 15.43
CA GLY A 5 -3.58 -1.25 14.14
C GLY A 5 -3.65 -2.71 13.71
N PHE A 6 -4.62 -3.52 14.18
CA PHE A 6 -4.55 -4.98 13.96
C PHE A 6 -5.20 -5.56 12.68
N ARG A 7 -5.75 -4.77 11.74
CA ARG A 7 -6.56 -5.36 10.64
C ARG A 7 -5.98 -5.33 9.22
N PHE A 8 -4.92 -4.58 8.91
CA PHE A 8 -4.42 -4.52 7.52
C PHE A 8 -3.10 -5.29 7.26
N THR A 9 -2.34 -5.65 8.29
CA THR A 9 -1.08 -6.39 8.14
C THR A 9 -1.27 -7.87 7.77
N ASN A 10 -2.42 -8.47 8.11
CA ASN A 10 -2.71 -9.88 7.78
C ASN A 10 -3.01 -10.13 6.30
N LEU A 11 -3.48 -9.12 5.54
CA LEU A 11 -3.78 -9.25 4.12
C LEU A 11 -2.51 -9.35 3.27
N LEU A 12 -1.49 -8.53 3.57
CA LEU A 12 -0.21 -8.54 2.86
C LEU A 12 0.67 -9.76 3.18
N LEU A 13 0.59 -10.30 4.41
CA LEU A 13 1.40 -11.46 4.81
C LEU A 13 0.90 -12.80 4.26
N ASN A 14 -0.41 -12.92 3.97
CA ASN A 14 -0.97 -14.16 3.41
C ASN A 14 -0.69 -14.33 1.91
N GLU A 15 -0.61 -13.25 1.13
CA GLU A 15 -0.23 -13.33 -0.30
C GLU A 15 1.22 -13.83 -0.49
N ILE A 16 2.13 -13.46 0.43
CA ILE A 16 3.54 -13.89 0.35
C ILE A 16 3.71 -15.38 0.65
N LYS A 17 2.82 -15.98 1.46
CA LYS A 17 2.87 -17.42 1.78
C LYS A 17 2.34 -18.31 0.64
N SER A 18 1.40 -17.81 -0.16
CA SER A 18 0.81 -18.55 -1.29
C SER A 18 1.83 -18.88 -2.40
N ILE A 19 2.86 -18.06 -2.56
CA ILE A 19 3.85 -18.17 -3.65
C ILE A 19 4.84 -19.34 -3.45
N LYS A 20 4.89 -19.99 -2.27
CA LYS A 20 5.91 -21.01 -1.96
C LYS A 20 5.50 -22.47 -2.17
N SER A 21 4.28 -22.78 -2.64
CA SER A 21 3.72 -24.14 -2.54
C SER A 21 3.37 -24.87 -3.85
N SER A 22 3.99 -24.57 -5.00
CA SER A 22 3.71 -25.37 -6.21
C SER A 22 4.95 -25.69 -7.03
N ALA A 23 5.47 -26.89 -6.79
CA ALA A 23 6.38 -27.58 -7.67
C ALA A 23 5.62 -28.20 -8.86
N ILE A 24 6.10 -27.86 -10.06
CA ILE A 24 6.22 -28.64 -11.30
C ILE A 24 4.95 -29.32 -11.88
N ASN A 25 4.46 -28.72 -12.98
CA ASN A 25 4.10 -29.44 -14.21
C ASN A 25 4.34 -28.52 -15.43
N PRO A 26 4.77 -29.06 -16.61
CA PRO A 26 5.12 -28.26 -17.77
C PRO A 26 3.89 -28.06 -18.66
N THR A 27 2.97 -27.21 -18.22
CA THR A 27 1.92 -26.66 -19.09
C THR A 27 2.33 -25.25 -19.49
N THR A 28 2.20 -24.95 -20.78
CA THR A 28 2.40 -23.63 -21.43
C THR A 28 2.23 -22.47 -20.45
N LYS A 29 3.36 -22.00 -19.89
CA LYS A 29 3.38 -20.89 -18.94
C LYS A 29 3.01 -19.63 -19.70
N THR A 30 1.76 -19.20 -19.56
CA THR A 30 1.47 -17.78 -19.64
C THR A 30 2.38 -17.08 -18.63
N PHE A 31 3.19 -16.14 -19.09
CA PHE A 31 4.06 -15.36 -18.21
C PHE A 31 3.19 -14.70 -17.14
N PRO A 32 3.65 -14.65 -15.87
CA PRO A 32 2.92 -13.93 -14.84
C PRO A 32 2.69 -12.49 -15.31
N THR A 33 1.46 -12.02 -15.21
CA THR A 33 0.95 -10.74 -15.74
C THR A 33 1.68 -9.50 -15.20
N ASN A 34 2.62 -9.69 -14.26
CA ASN A 34 3.38 -8.67 -13.53
C ASN A 34 4.91 -8.83 -13.68
N TYR A 35 5.41 -9.48 -14.74
CA TYR A 35 6.84 -9.66 -14.93
C TYR A 35 7.53 -8.33 -15.28
N ILE A 36 8.16 -7.69 -14.29
CA ILE A 36 9.07 -6.57 -14.52
C ILE A 36 10.41 -7.17 -14.98
N SER A 37 10.83 -6.86 -16.21
CA SER A 37 12.12 -7.32 -16.70
C SER A 37 13.23 -6.78 -15.77
N PRO A 38 14.07 -7.64 -15.18
CA PRO A 38 15.12 -7.21 -14.27
C PRO A 38 16.05 -6.20 -14.95
N THR A 39 16.52 -5.19 -14.19
CA THR A 39 17.51 -4.24 -14.69
C THR A 39 18.81 -4.96 -15.07
N THR A 40 19.64 -4.39 -15.94
CA THR A 40 20.96 -4.97 -16.28
C THR A 40 21.79 -5.29 -15.05
N PHE A 41 21.73 -4.42 -14.03
CA PHE A 41 22.37 -4.65 -12.73
C PHE A 41 21.71 -5.80 -11.93
N ALA A 42 20.39 -5.94 -11.97
CA ALA A 42 19.71 -7.04 -11.31
C ALA A 42 20.03 -8.40 -11.98
N ILE A 43 20.15 -8.44 -13.31
CA ILE A 43 20.61 -9.62 -14.05
C ILE A 43 22.04 -9.97 -13.65
N TYR A 44 22.94 -8.97 -13.62
CA TYR A 44 24.31 -9.14 -13.14
C TYR A 44 24.36 -9.69 -11.72
N ILE A 45 23.56 -9.15 -10.80
CA ILE A 45 23.46 -9.64 -9.43
C ILE A 45 22.99 -11.10 -9.42
N GLN A 46 21.94 -11.45 -10.18
CA GLN A 46 21.41 -12.81 -10.25
C GLN A 46 22.45 -13.82 -10.75
N GLU A 47 23.25 -13.46 -11.76
CA GLU A 47 24.31 -14.33 -12.30
C GLU A 47 25.50 -14.50 -11.35
N ASN A 48 25.77 -13.50 -10.49
CA ASN A 48 26.95 -13.49 -9.63
C ASN A 48 26.68 -13.86 -8.17
N ILE A 49 25.43 -14.11 -7.80
CA ILE A 49 25.07 -14.62 -6.48
C ILE A 49 25.18 -16.15 -6.48
N LYS A 50 25.92 -16.67 -5.49
CA LYS A 50 26.05 -18.12 -5.27
C LYS A 50 25.01 -18.69 -4.28
N LYS A 51 24.37 -17.84 -3.45
CA LYS A 51 23.43 -18.25 -2.39
C LYS A 51 22.32 -17.22 -2.21
N THR A 52 21.09 -17.68 -2.02
CA THR A 52 19.96 -16.86 -1.56
C THR A 52 19.61 -17.22 -0.12
N PRO A 53 19.25 -16.26 0.77
CA PRO A 53 19.07 -14.82 0.53
C PRO A 53 20.38 -14.02 0.44
N LEU A 54 20.35 -12.92 -0.32
CA LEU A 54 21.48 -12.01 -0.51
C LEU A 54 21.79 -11.22 0.77
N THR A 55 23.04 -11.27 1.25
CA THR A 55 23.46 -10.43 2.38
C THR A 55 23.78 -9.00 1.95
N LYS A 56 23.65 -8.03 2.88
CA LYS A 56 24.00 -6.62 2.65
C LYS A 56 25.47 -6.45 2.21
N SER A 57 26.36 -7.29 2.73
CA SER A 57 27.79 -7.27 2.41
C SER A 57 28.06 -7.70 0.96
N GLU A 58 27.39 -8.75 0.49
CA GLU A 58 27.49 -9.25 -0.88
C GLU A 58 26.88 -8.27 -1.88
N PHE A 59 25.73 -7.68 -1.58
CA PHE A 59 25.13 -6.63 -2.42
C PHE A 59 26.09 -5.44 -2.55
N SER A 60 26.72 -5.02 -1.45
CA SER A 60 27.68 -3.91 -1.46
C SER A 60 28.93 -4.22 -2.29
N ARG A 61 29.43 -5.46 -2.23
CA ARG A 61 30.55 -5.93 -3.06
C ARG A 61 30.18 -5.94 -4.54
N LEU A 62 29.07 -6.59 -4.91
CA LEU A 62 28.59 -6.66 -6.29
C LEU A 62 28.28 -5.28 -6.88
N SER A 63 27.76 -4.35 -6.08
CA SER A 63 27.56 -2.96 -6.51
C SER A 63 28.86 -2.25 -6.86
N LYS A 64 29.94 -2.49 -6.11
CA LYS A 64 31.26 -1.93 -6.41
C LYS A 64 31.85 -2.56 -7.67
N GLU A 65 31.77 -3.88 -7.80
CA GLU A 65 32.25 -4.62 -8.98
C GLU A 65 31.52 -4.15 -10.25
N TRP A 66 30.19 -4.02 -10.20
CA TRP A 66 29.41 -3.49 -11.31
C TRP A 66 29.87 -2.10 -11.77
N LYS A 67 30.25 -1.21 -10.85
CA LYS A 67 30.76 0.13 -11.19
C LYS A 67 32.09 0.05 -11.94
N LEU A 68 32.91 -0.95 -11.66
CA LEU A 68 34.23 -1.17 -12.27
C LEU A 68 34.17 -1.88 -13.63
N LEU A 69 33.05 -2.54 -13.97
CA LEU A 69 32.88 -3.17 -15.27
C LEU A 69 32.94 -2.14 -16.41
N SER A 70 33.51 -2.56 -17.53
CA SER A 70 33.53 -1.78 -18.77
C SER A 70 32.12 -1.60 -19.33
N ASN A 71 31.96 -0.65 -20.25
CA ASN A 71 30.68 -0.44 -20.91
C ASN A 71 30.30 -1.64 -21.79
N GLU A 72 31.28 -2.27 -22.45
CA GLU A 72 31.09 -3.48 -23.25
C GLU A 72 30.56 -4.65 -22.41
N GLU A 73 31.10 -4.84 -21.20
CA GLU A 73 30.63 -5.86 -20.26
C GLU A 73 29.20 -5.58 -19.81
N LYS A 74 28.87 -4.31 -19.51
CA LYS A 74 27.51 -3.88 -19.14
C LYS A 74 26.51 -4.07 -20.29
N GLU A 75 26.93 -3.87 -21.53
CA GLU A 75 26.09 -4.06 -22.73
C GLU A 75 25.69 -5.52 -22.96
N ARG A 76 26.54 -6.48 -22.55
CA ARG A 76 26.17 -7.92 -22.59
C ARG A 76 24.91 -8.18 -21.75
N PHE A 77 24.84 -7.62 -20.55
CA PHE A 77 23.65 -7.70 -19.69
C PHE A 77 22.46 -6.91 -20.26
N GLY A 78 22.72 -5.80 -20.97
CA GLY A 78 21.70 -5.05 -21.72
C GLY A 78 21.06 -5.85 -22.84
N THR A 79 21.84 -6.69 -23.53
CA THR A 79 21.33 -7.59 -24.56
C THR A 79 20.43 -8.67 -23.97
N VAL A 80 20.84 -9.27 -22.85
CA VAL A 80 20.03 -10.25 -22.11
C VAL A 80 18.72 -9.61 -21.60
N GLN A 81 18.79 -8.37 -21.12
CA GLN A 81 17.60 -7.62 -20.70
C GLN A 81 16.60 -7.43 -21.85
N LYS A 82 17.09 -7.05 -23.04
CA LYS A 82 16.27 -6.86 -24.25
C LYS A 82 15.65 -8.19 -24.72
N MET A 83 16.39 -9.29 -24.66
CA MET A 83 15.86 -10.63 -24.98
C MET A 83 14.78 -11.09 -23.98
N ASN A 84 14.87 -10.64 -22.73
CA ASN A 84 13.90 -10.94 -21.67
C ASN A 84 12.71 -9.96 -21.62
N GLN A 85 12.71 -8.89 -22.42
CA GLN A 85 11.57 -7.99 -22.56
C GLN A 85 10.56 -8.64 -23.52
N CYS A 86 9.50 -9.20 -22.96
CA CYS A 86 8.35 -9.66 -23.72
C CYS A 86 7.75 -8.46 -24.49
N PRO A 87 7.52 -8.55 -25.80
CA PRO A 87 6.89 -7.47 -26.55
C PRO A 87 5.46 -7.28 -26.02
N GLU A 88 5.12 -6.02 -25.73
CA GLU A 88 3.80 -5.54 -25.31
C GLU A 88 3.33 -5.96 -23.91
N GLN A 89 3.76 -5.22 -22.89
CA GLN A 89 2.93 -5.07 -21.69
C GLN A 89 1.91 -3.93 -21.90
N PRO A 90 0.61 -4.16 -21.62
CA PRO A 90 -0.42 -3.16 -21.81
C PRO A 90 -0.23 -2.00 -20.81
N GLN A 91 -0.26 -0.76 -21.31
CA GLN A 91 -0.11 0.51 -20.56
C GLN A 91 -0.97 0.59 -19.28
N LYS A 92 -2.06 -0.17 -19.18
CA LYS A 92 -2.95 -0.25 -18.01
C LYS A 92 -2.25 -0.73 -16.73
N LEU A 93 -1.18 -1.52 -16.84
CA LEU A 93 -0.46 -2.05 -15.67
C LEU A 93 0.43 -1.00 -14.98
N ASP A 94 0.97 -0.05 -15.75
CA ASP A 94 1.83 1.02 -15.23
C ASP A 94 1.02 2.02 -14.38
N GLU A 95 -0.21 2.32 -14.80
CA GLU A 95 -1.11 3.21 -14.04
C GLU A 95 -1.52 2.62 -12.68
N GLU A 96 -1.84 1.33 -12.60
CA GLU A 96 -2.24 0.69 -11.34
C GLU A 96 -1.09 0.65 -10.34
N HIS A 97 0.11 0.28 -10.82
CA HIS A 97 1.31 0.27 -10.00
C HIS A 97 1.66 1.69 -9.52
N HIS A 98 1.58 2.68 -10.39
CA HIS A 98 1.77 4.08 -10.04
C HIS A 98 0.75 4.57 -8.99
N LYS A 99 -0.54 4.23 -9.15
CA LYS A 99 -1.60 4.53 -8.17
C LYS A 99 -1.29 3.92 -6.79
N LYS A 100 -0.84 2.67 -6.75
CA LYS A 100 -0.45 1.99 -5.48
C LYS A 100 0.74 2.68 -4.82
N GLN A 101 1.76 3.06 -5.59
CA GLN A 101 2.91 3.80 -5.04
C GLN A 101 2.50 5.16 -4.45
N ILE A 102 1.64 5.89 -5.14
CA ILE A 102 1.09 7.16 -4.64
C ILE A 102 0.35 6.93 -3.31
N GLN A 103 -0.49 5.90 -3.22
CA GLN A 103 -1.22 5.58 -1.99
C GLN A 103 -0.27 5.30 -0.82
N ILE A 104 0.80 4.52 -1.04
CA ILE A 104 1.81 4.24 -0.01
C ILE A 104 2.49 5.53 0.46
N ILE A 105 2.92 6.38 -0.47
CA ILE A 105 3.61 7.64 -0.14
C ILE A 105 2.69 8.57 0.67
N LEU A 106 1.41 8.67 0.28
CA LEU A 106 0.42 9.46 1.01
C LEU A 106 0.15 8.89 2.40
N PHE A 107 0.04 7.57 2.51
CA PHE A 107 -0.16 6.89 3.78
C PHE A 107 1.00 7.16 4.76
N GLU A 108 2.24 6.97 4.31
CA GLU A 108 3.42 7.27 5.12
C GLU A 108 3.47 8.73 5.55
N PHE A 109 3.05 9.66 4.68
CA PHE A 109 3.00 11.07 5.02
C PHE A 109 1.96 11.35 6.12
N PHE A 110 0.76 10.78 6.01
CA PHE A 110 -0.29 10.94 7.02
C PHE A 110 0.09 10.31 8.35
N GLU A 111 0.74 9.14 8.34
CA GLU A 111 1.25 8.49 9.55
C GLU A 111 2.36 9.33 10.21
N LYS A 112 3.34 9.83 9.43
CA LYS A 112 4.45 10.65 9.94
C LYS A 112 4.02 12.03 10.47
N THR A 113 2.84 12.51 10.08
CA THR A 113 2.33 13.84 10.47
C THR A 113 1.14 13.76 11.41
N ASP A 114 0.86 12.57 11.96
CA ASP A 114 -0.28 12.31 12.84
C ASP A 114 -1.58 12.91 12.29
N TYR A 115 -1.88 12.64 11.02
CA TYR A 115 -3.10 13.13 10.39
C TYR A 115 -4.32 12.64 11.20
N PRO A 116 -5.27 13.54 11.56
CA PRO A 116 -6.43 13.15 12.36
C PRO A 116 -7.21 12.02 11.69
N ASN A 117 -7.58 10.99 12.45
CA ASN A 117 -8.42 9.92 11.91
C ASN A 117 -9.83 10.44 11.68
N CYS A 118 -10.44 10.04 10.57
CA CYS A 118 -11.86 10.29 10.35
C CYS A 118 -12.68 9.67 11.48
N PRO A 119 -13.70 10.37 12.01
CA PRO A 119 -14.64 9.82 12.95
C PRO A 119 -15.34 8.60 12.37
N LEU A 120 -15.82 7.78 13.28
CA LEU A 120 -16.56 6.58 12.96
C LEU A 120 -17.93 6.92 12.41
N SER A 121 -18.53 6.00 11.67
CA SER A 121 -19.93 6.13 11.30
C SER A 121 -20.83 6.08 12.54
N ILE A 122 -22.04 6.62 12.45
CA ILE A 122 -23.04 6.55 13.53
C ILE A 122 -23.28 5.08 13.96
N PHE A 123 -23.33 4.16 12.98
CA PHE A 123 -23.41 2.73 13.24
C PHE A 123 -22.21 2.20 14.03
N ASP A 124 -20.98 2.62 13.69
CA ASP A 124 -19.79 2.22 14.44
C ASP A 124 -19.75 2.82 15.86
N VAL A 125 -20.32 4.02 16.05
CA VAL A 125 -20.52 4.65 17.36
C VAL A 125 -21.46 3.80 18.22
N TYR A 126 -22.60 3.39 17.65
CA TYR A 126 -23.56 2.47 18.27
C TYR A 126 -22.94 1.09 18.57
N ARG A 127 -22.28 0.47 17.58
CA ARG A 127 -21.62 -0.84 17.76
C ARG A 127 -20.61 -0.82 18.89
N ARG A 128 -19.94 0.32 19.14
CA ARG A 128 -18.97 0.47 20.24
C ARG A 128 -19.60 0.70 21.62
N SER A 129 -20.86 1.11 21.70
CA SER A 129 -21.56 1.22 22.99
C SER A 129 -22.13 -0.11 23.46
N ILE A 130 -22.23 -1.10 22.56
CA ILE A 130 -22.63 -2.47 22.90
C ILE A 130 -21.43 -3.22 23.48
N GLU A 131 -21.70 -4.06 24.49
CA GLU A 131 -20.68 -4.92 25.09
C GLU A 131 -20.09 -5.91 24.05
N PRO A 132 -18.75 -6.06 23.98
CA PRO A 132 -18.13 -6.99 23.05
C PRO A 132 -18.62 -8.43 23.24
N GLY A 133 -19.18 -9.02 22.19
CA GLY A 133 -19.66 -10.41 22.20
C GLY A 133 -21.09 -10.59 22.68
N ALA A 134 -21.81 -9.52 23.02
CA ALA A 134 -23.23 -9.59 23.35
C ALA A 134 -24.10 -10.01 22.16
N PHE A 135 -23.70 -9.59 20.95
CA PHE A 135 -24.43 -9.84 19.70
C PHE A 135 -23.46 -10.10 18.55
N SER A 136 -23.92 -10.84 17.55
CA SER A 136 -23.30 -10.94 16.23
C SER A 136 -23.41 -9.63 15.45
N LEU A 137 -22.63 -9.47 14.38
CA LEU A 137 -22.65 -8.23 13.59
C LEU A 137 -24.02 -7.97 12.95
N ASP A 138 -24.74 -9.03 12.56
CA ASP A 138 -26.02 -8.91 11.88
C ASP A 138 -27.13 -8.57 12.88
N GLU A 139 -27.13 -9.16 14.08
CA GLU A 139 -28.03 -8.77 15.17
C GLU A 139 -27.82 -7.30 15.59
N ILE A 140 -26.57 -6.82 15.62
CA ILE A 140 -26.29 -5.40 15.92
C ILE A 140 -26.87 -4.48 14.83
N LYS A 141 -26.87 -4.91 13.56
CA LYS A 141 -27.48 -4.11 12.48
C LYS A 141 -28.99 -4.07 12.61
N GLU A 142 -29.61 -5.21 12.85
CA GLU A 142 -31.06 -5.30 13.05
C GLU A 142 -31.49 -4.40 14.22
N HIS A 143 -30.81 -4.50 15.37
CA HIS A 143 -31.07 -3.61 16.49
C HIS A 143 -30.84 -2.13 16.19
N PHE A 144 -29.85 -1.79 15.36
CA PHE A 144 -29.60 -0.41 14.96
C PHE A 144 -30.73 0.17 14.10
N GLU A 145 -31.34 -0.67 13.25
CA GLU A 145 -32.47 -0.29 12.39
C GLU A 145 -33.78 -0.15 13.18
N GLU A 146 -33.89 -0.83 14.32
CA GLU A 146 -35.04 -0.77 15.23
C GLU A 146 -34.97 0.36 16.28
N LEU A 147 -33.86 1.08 16.37
CA LEU A 147 -33.70 2.19 17.32
C LEU A 147 -34.78 3.26 17.10
N THR A 148 -35.35 3.76 18.19
CA THR A 148 -36.25 4.91 18.10
C THR A 148 -35.48 6.18 17.74
N ASP A 149 -36.18 7.21 17.27
CA ASP A 149 -35.56 8.51 16.97
C ASP A 149 -34.83 9.08 18.19
N GLU A 150 -35.38 8.90 19.39
CA GLU A 150 -34.76 9.34 20.65
C GLU A 150 -33.46 8.60 20.96
N GLU A 151 -33.42 7.29 20.74
CA GLU A 151 -32.22 6.47 20.96
C GLU A 151 -31.17 6.76 19.90
N MET A 152 -31.57 6.85 18.63
CA MET A 152 -30.72 7.24 17.51
C MET A 152 -30.08 8.62 17.73
N LYS A 153 -30.83 9.56 18.30
CA LYS A 153 -30.34 10.91 18.59
C LYS A 153 -29.11 10.91 19.50
N ILE A 154 -29.03 10.01 20.48
CA ILE A 154 -27.86 9.90 21.38
C ILE A 154 -26.59 9.61 20.57
N TYR A 155 -26.68 8.69 19.61
CA TYR A 155 -25.53 8.32 18.77
C TYR A 155 -25.22 9.39 17.72
N MET A 156 -26.26 10.06 17.20
CA MET A 156 -26.13 11.16 16.26
C MET A 156 -25.44 12.39 16.88
N ASP A 157 -25.81 12.74 18.12
CA ASP A 157 -25.20 13.84 18.86
C ASP A 157 -23.72 13.55 19.12
N LYS A 158 -23.39 12.32 19.53
CA LYS A 158 -22.00 11.88 19.72
C LYS A 158 -21.19 11.90 18.42
N PHE A 159 -21.75 11.38 17.33
CA PHE A 159 -21.14 11.45 16.00
C PHE A 159 -20.87 12.90 15.58
N THR A 160 -21.84 13.79 15.79
CA THR A 160 -21.74 15.22 15.44
C THR A 160 -20.63 15.91 16.24
N GLN A 161 -20.50 15.58 17.52
CA GLN A 161 -19.40 16.08 18.36
C GLN A 161 -18.04 15.60 17.84
N GLU A 162 -17.88 14.30 17.60
CA GLU A 162 -16.62 13.73 17.07
C GLU A 162 -16.27 14.32 15.70
N MET A 163 -17.25 14.55 14.82
CA MET A 163 -17.07 15.25 13.54
C MET A 163 -16.60 16.69 13.71
N THR A 164 -17.13 17.40 14.69
CA THR A 164 -16.71 18.77 15.00
C THR A 164 -15.26 18.81 15.47
N GLU A 165 -14.89 17.92 16.40
CA GLU A 165 -13.52 17.78 16.89
C GLU A 165 -12.54 17.42 15.77
N TYR A 166 -12.92 16.48 14.90
CA TYR A 166 -12.14 16.10 13.72
C TYR A 166 -11.90 17.28 12.78
N HIS A 167 -12.94 18.05 12.44
CA HIS A 167 -12.78 19.21 11.57
C HIS A 167 -11.84 20.27 12.16
N GLN A 168 -11.90 20.48 13.48
CA GLN A 168 -10.97 21.37 14.17
C GLN A 168 -9.53 20.82 14.14
N ALA A 169 -9.35 19.53 14.37
CA ALA A 169 -8.05 18.86 14.31
C ALA A 169 -7.45 18.94 12.89
N VAL A 170 -8.24 18.67 11.86
CA VAL A 170 -7.82 18.79 10.44
C VAL A 170 -7.45 20.22 10.10
N LYS A 171 -8.21 21.22 10.60
CA LYS A 171 -7.88 22.63 10.39
C LYS A 171 -6.50 22.99 10.98
N LYS A 172 -6.22 22.55 12.20
CA LYS A 172 -4.89 22.74 12.85
C LYS A 172 -3.78 21.99 12.12
N TRP A 173 -4.05 20.75 11.70
CA TRP A 173 -3.10 19.96 10.92
C TRP A 173 -2.77 20.65 9.58
N LYS A 174 -3.77 21.18 8.88
CA LYS A 174 -3.58 21.93 7.62
C LYS A 174 -2.73 23.19 7.81
N GLN A 175 -2.87 23.89 8.94
CA GLN A 175 -2.02 25.05 9.25
C GLN A 175 -0.55 24.65 9.41
N THR A 176 -0.29 23.47 9.98
CA THR A 176 1.08 23.00 10.28
C THR A 176 1.73 22.28 9.09
N HIS A 177 0.97 21.46 8.37
CA HIS A 177 1.49 20.53 7.35
C HIS A 177 0.94 20.79 5.95
N GLY A 178 -0.06 21.66 5.78
CA GLY A 178 -0.76 21.87 4.50
C GLY A 178 0.15 22.30 3.36
N HIS A 179 1.16 23.14 3.62
CA HIS A 179 2.13 23.51 2.59
C HIS A 179 2.95 22.30 2.11
N LYS A 180 3.48 21.50 3.03
CA LYS A 180 4.26 20.28 2.71
C LYS A 180 3.40 19.28 1.94
N PHE A 181 2.14 19.10 2.35
CA PHE A 181 1.18 18.25 1.65
C PHE A 181 0.92 18.72 0.22
N ASN A 182 0.72 20.02 0.00
CA ASN A 182 0.50 20.58 -1.34
C ASN A 182 1.73 20.41 -2.25
N VAL A 183 2.94 20.58 -1.73
CA VAL A 183 4.18 20.32 -2.47
C VAL A 183 4.28 18.84 -2.84
N LEU A 184 3.98 17.93 -1.91
CA LEU A 184 3.97 16.49 -2.17
C LEU A 184 2.94 16.13 -3.25
N LYS A 185 1.71 16.64 -3.15
CA LYS A 185 0.64 16.41 -4.13
C LYS A 185 1.03 16.84 -5.55
N LYS A 186 1.70 17.99 -5.69
CA LYS A 186 2.24 18.47 -6.98
C LYS A 186 3.33 17.55 -7.53
N LYS A 187 4.25 17.09 -6.67
CA LYS A 187 5.33 16.16 -7.06
C LYS A 187 4.82 14.80 -7.52
N LEU A 188 3.72 14.33 -6.93
CA LEU A 188 3.09 13.07 -7.29
C LEU A 188 2.22 13.16 -8.55
N HIS A 189 2.28 14.26 -9.30
CA HIS A 189 1.49 14.47 -10.52
C HIS A 189 0.00 14.16 -10.36
N PHE A 190 -0.61 14.58 -9.23
CA PHE A 190 -2.07 14.73 -9.15
C PHE A 190 -2.54 15.93 -10.02
N ASN A 191 -2.06 16.02 -11.25
CA ASN A 191 -2.71 16.81 -12.27
C ASN A 191 -3.75 15.88 -12.87
N HIS A 192 -5.00 16.00 -12.40
CA HIS A 192 -6.14 15.63 -13.21
C HIS A 192 -6.02 16.39 -14.53
N HIS A 193 -5.51 15.73 -15.57
CA HIS A 193 -6.00 16.01 -16.91
C HIS A 193 -7.44 15.50 -16.96
N HIS A 194 -8.37 16.30 -16.43
CA HIS A 194 -9.75 16.26 -16.90
C HIS A 194 -9.73 16.87 -18.29
N HIS A 195 -9.66 16.00 -19.29
CA HIS A 195 -10.06 16.29 -20.65
C HIS A 195 -11.33 15.53 -20.95
#